data_AF-A0A4Q2FHI8-F1
#
_entry.id   AF-A0A4Q2FHI8-F1
#
_cell.length_a   1.000
_cell.length_b   1.000
_cell.length_c   1.000
_cell.angle_alpha   90.00
_cell.angle_beta   90.00
_cell.angle_gamma   90.00
#
_symmetry.space_group_name_H-M   'P 1'
#
loop_
_entity.id
_entity.type
_entity.pdbx_description
1 polymer ?
#
loop_
_entity_poly.entity_id
_entity_poly.type
_entity_poly.pdbx_seq_one_letter_code
_entity_poly.pdbx_strand_id
1 'polypeptide(L)'
;LFTTIGILVLLGGLGVLRKPKNQRIYAKEGVLIVALCWILWSFFGALPFVFSGQIPSVIDAFFEISSGFTTTGATILTDVSVLSRSLLFWRSFTHLIGGMGVLVFALAIMDNAKNSHLEVMKAEVPG
;
A
#
# COMPACT_ATOMS: atom_id res chain seq x y z
N LEU A 1 11.09 -17.15 -3.85
CA LEU A 1 11.73 -15.81 -3.77
C LEU A 1 12.21 -15.29 -5.13
N PHE A 2 13.01 -16.06 -5.89
CA PHE A 2 13.41 -15.65 -7.25
C PHE A 2 12.25 -15.63 -8.26
N THR A 3 11.29 -16.55 -8.11
CA THR A 3 10.07 -16.62 -8.91
C THR A 3 9.12 -15.43 -8.67
N THR A 4 8.95 -15.00 -7.41
CA THR A 4 8.18 -13.79 -7.07
C THR A 4 8.78 -12.53 -7.68
N ILE A 5 10.11 -12.41 -7.62
CA ILE A 5 10.84 -11.27 -8.20
C ILE A 5 10.69 -11.29 -9.73
N GLY A 6 10.82 -12.45 -10.37
CA GLY A 6 10.63 -12.60 -11.81
C GLY A 6 9.23 -12.22 -12.29
N ILE A 7 8.19 -12.65 -11.57
CA ILE A 7 6.79 -12.33 -11.92
C ILE A 7 6.51 -10.83 -11.74
N LEU A 8 6.99 -10.23 -10.66
CA LEU A 8 6.85 -8.79 -10.40
C LEU A 8 7.56 -7.94 -11.47
N VAL A 9 8.77 -8.34 -11.88
CA VAL A 9 9.55 -7.64 -12.91
C VAL A 9 8.90 -7.78 -14.28
N LEU A 10 8.36 -8.95 -14.63
CA LEU A 10 7.66 -9.16 -15.89
C LEU A 10 6.35 -8.38 -15.97
N LEU A 11 5.51 -8.43 -14.94
CA LEU A 11 4.25 -7.68 -14.89
C LEU A 11 4.48 -6.17 -14.83
N GLY A 12 5.43 -5.73 -14.00
CA GLY A 12 5.82 -4.31 -13.90
C GLY A 12 6.44 -3.80 -15.20
N GLY A 13 7.34 -4.58 -15.82
CA GLY A 13 7.99 -4.24 -17.08
C GLY A 13 7.00 -4.12 -18.25
N LEU A 14 6.02 -5.01 -18.32
CA LEU A 14 4.96 -4.95 -19.33
C LEU A 14 4.08 -3.70 -19.17
N GLY A 15 3.82 -3.28 -17.92
CA GLY A 15 3.08 -2.06 -17.60
C GLY A 15 3.83 -0.77 -17.98
N VAL A 16 5.15 -0.74 -17.86
CA VAL A 16 5.99 0.43 -18.20
C VAL A 16 6.14 0.62 -19.72
N LEU A 17 6.12 -0.48 -20.49
CA LEU A 17 6.25 -0.44 -21.96
C LEU A 17 5.04 0.21 -22.65
N ARG A 18 3.86 0.20 -22.02
CA ARG A 18 2.66 0.89 -22.54
C ARG A 18 2.47 2.25 -21.86
N LYS A 19 3.27 3.23 -22.27
CA LYS A 19 3.03 4.63 -21.87
C LYS A 19 1.74 5.16 -22.51
N PRO A 20 0.74 5.61 -21.72
CA PRO A 20 -0.45 6.24 -22.27
C PRO A 20 -0.09 7.60 -22.89
N LYS A 21 -0.63 7.85 -24.08
CA LYS A 21 -0.35 9.03 -24.91
C LYS A 21 -0.95 10.34 -24.35
N ASN A 22 -1.79 10.25 -23.33
CA ASN A 22 -2.50 11.37 -22.71
C ASN A 22 -2.24 11.36 -21.20
N GLN A 23 -1.62 12.44 -20.67
CA GLN A 23 -1.22 12.55 -19.27
C GLN A 23 -2.23 13.32 -18.40
N ARG A 24 -3.43 13.57 -18.91
CA ARG A 24 -4.50 14.17 -18.11
C ARG A 24 -5.13 13.10 -17.23
N ILE A 25 -4.72 13.06 -15.96
CA ILE A 25 -5.33 12.22 -14.93
C ILE A 25 -6.49 12.99 -14.32
N TYR A 26 -7.71 12.49 -14.52
CA TYR A 26 -8.91 13.03 -13.87
C TYR A 26 -9.03 12.48 -12.44
N ALA A 27 -9.70 13.20 -11.54
CA ALA A 27 -9.85 12.79 -10.14
C ALA A 27 -10.44 11.37 -9.96
N LYS A 28 -11.43 11.00 -10.79
CA LYS A 28 -12.01 9.64 -10.84
C LYS A 28 -10.99 8.55 -11.19
N GLU A 29 -10.03 8.87 -12.06
CA GLU A 29 -8.96 7.94 -12.45
C GLU A 29 -7.93 7.84 -11.33
N GLY A 30 -7.63 8.96 -10.65
CA GLY A 30 -6.78 8.97 -9.45
C GLY A 30 -7.31 8.05 -8.36
N VAL A 31 -8.60 8.13 -8.02
CA VAL A 31 -9.23 7.25 -7.01
C VAL A 31 -9.16 5.79 -7.43
N LEU A 32 -9.45 5.48 -8.70
CA LEU A 32 -9.36 4.12 -9.23
C LEU A 32 -7.93 3.57 -9.17
N ILE A 33 -6.94 4.38 -9.57
CA ILE A 33 -5.52 3.99 -9.54
C ILE A 33 -5.08 3.69 -8.10
N VAL A 34 -5.45 4.54 -7.14
CA VAL A 34 -5.11 4.33 -5.72
C VAL A 34 -5.74 3.03 -5.20
N ALA A 35 -7.02 2.79 -5.49
CA ALA A 35 -7.70 1.55 -5.09
C ALA A 35 -7.02 0.30 -5.68
N LEU A 36 -6.68 0.34 -6.97
CA LEU A 36 -5.96 -0.75 -7.64
C LEU A 36 -4.56 -0.95 -7.06
N CYS A 37 -3.83 0.11 -6.75
CA CYS A 37 -2.51 0.02 -6.11
C CYS A 37 -2.59 -0.69 -4.76
N TRP A 38 -3.58 -0.37 -3.93
CA TRP A 38 -3.79 -1.06 -2.65
C TRP A 38 -4.06 -2.55 -2.82
N ILE A 39 -4.95 -2.92 -3.75
CA ILE A 39 -5.26 -4.33 -4.03
C ILE A 39 -4.03 -5.07 -4.55
N LEU A 40 -3.31 -4.48 -5.52
CA LEU A 40 -2.12 -5.09 -6.10
C LEU A 40 -1.01 -5.26 -5.06
N TRP A 41 -0.75 -4.24 -4.23
CA TRP A 41 0.28 -4.31 -3.21
C TRP A 41 -0.03 -5.39 -2.18
N SER A 42 -1.29 -5.49 -1.74
CA SER A 42 -1.73 -6.57 -0.84
C SER A 42 -1.60 -7.95 -1.49
N PHE A 43 -1.94 -8.07 -2.77
CA PHE A 43 -1.80 -9.33 -3.51
C PHE A 43 -0.34 -9.77 -3.63
N PHE A 44 0.56 -8.88 -4.06
CA PHE A 44 1.98 -9.20 -4.18
C PHE A 44 2.66 -9.41 -2.83
N GLY A 45 2.24 -8.66 -1.81
CA GLY A 45 2.73 -8.81 -0.44
C GLY A 45 2.34 -10.14 0.21
N ALA A 46 1.24 -10.76 -0.24
CA ALA A 46 0.75 -12.07 0.23
C ALA A 46 1.49 -13.27 -0.40
N LEU A 47 2.10 -13.11 -1.56
CA LEU A 47 2.82 -14.19 -2.25
C LEU A 47 3.89 -14.90 -1.41
N PRO A 48 4.72 -14.21 -0.60
CA PRO A 48 5.69 -14.87 0.27
C PRO A 48 5.06 -15.87 1.25
N PHE A 49 3.86 -15.58 1.77
CA PHE A 49 3.14 -16.46 2.70
C PHE A 49 2.55 -17.70 2.00
N VAL A 50 2.05 -17.52 0.79
CA VAL A 50 1.51 -18.61 -0.04
C VAL A 50 2.63 -19.53 -0.51
N PHE A 51 3.74 -18.96 -1.02
CA PHE A 51 4.86 -19.76 -1.51
C PHE A 51 5.67 -20.45 -0.42
N SER A 52 5.68 -19.93 0.82
CA SER A 52 6.28 -20.64 1.93
C SER A 52 5.42 -21.80 2.44
N GLY A 53 4.18 -21.95 1.96
CA GLY A 53 3.23 -22.97 2.40
C GLY A 53 2.73 -22.78 3.84
N GLN A 54 3.00 -21.62 4.45
CA GLN A 54 2.62 -21.34 5.85
C GLN A 54 1.19 -20.85 5.95
N ILE A 55 0.71 -20.17 4.91
CA ILE A 55 -0.70 -19.83 4.71
C ILE A 55 -1.10 -20.31 3.30
N PRO A 56 -1.62 -21.54 3.17
CA PRO A 56 -1.90 -22.13 1.86
C PRO A 56 -3.08 -21.47 1.13
N SER A 57 -3.99 -20.82 1.86
CA SER A 57 -5.11 -20.07 1.30
C SER A 57 -4.66 -18.67 0.86
N VAL A 58 -4.85 -18.36 -0.42
CA VAL A 58 -4.51 -17.04 -0.98
C VAL A 58 -5.35 -15.93 -0.35
N ILE A 59 -6.60 -16.22 -0.01
CA ILE A 59 -7.53 -15.26 0.60
C ILE A 59 -7.07 -14.91 2.02
N ASP A 60 -6.63 -15.91 2.79
CA ASP A 60 -6.17 -15.71 4.16
C ASP A 60 -4.83 -14.96 4.18
N ALA A 61 -3.92 -15.30 3.25
CA ALA A 61 -2.66 -14.60 3.08
C ALA A 61 -2.88 -13.13 2.64
N PHE A 62 -3.85 -12.89 1.77
CA PHE A 62 -4.24 -11.54 1.34
C PHE A 62 -4.80 -10.73 2.50
N PHE A 63 -5.67 -11.33 3.32
CA PHE A 63 -6.24 -10.67 4.50
C PHE A 63 -5.15 -10.30 5.52
N GLU A 64 -4.24 -11.23 5.85
CA GLU A 64 -3.15 -10.99 6.80
C GLU A 64 -2.25 -9.83 6.33
N ILE A 65 -1.90 -9.79 5.04
CA ILE A 65 -1.08 -8.71 4.48
C ILE A 65 -1.82 -7.40 4.37
N SER A 66 -3.08 -7.42 3.93
CA SER A 66 -3.89 -6.21 3.81
C SER A 66 -4.04 -5.56 5.19
N SER A 67 -4.33 -6.36 6.22
CA SER A 67 -4.39 -5.93 7.62
C SER A 67 -3.07 -5.30 8.09
N GLY A 68 -1.94 -5.86 7.65
CA GLY A 68 -0.62 -5.33 7.96
C GLY A 68 -0.34 -3.97 7.31
N PHE A 69 -0.58 -3.83 6.01
CA PHE A 69 -0.36 -2.56 5.29
C PHE A 69 -1.29 -1.44 5.74
N THR A 70 -2.54 -1.76 6.12
CA THR A 70 -3.47 -0.76 6.68
C THR A 70 -3.25 -0.52 8.16
N THR A 71 -2.27 -1.20 8.79
CA THR A 71 -2.00 -1.17 10.23
C THR A 71 -3.21 -1.54 11.10
N THR A 72 -4.15 -2.31 10.55
CA THR A 72 -5.32 -2.81 11.27
C THR A 72 -4.93 -3.83 12.33
N GLY A 73 -3.91 -4.67 12.04
CA GLY A 73 -3.38 -5.64 13.01
C GLY A 73 -4.29 -6.82 13.35
N ALA A 74 -5.37 -7.02 12.58
CA ALA A 74 -6.14 -8.25 12.61
C ALA A 74 -5.31 -9.41 12.04
N THR A 75 -5.42 -10.60 12.63
CA THR A 75 -4.69 -11.79 12.17
C THR A 75 -5.60 -13.00 12.10
N ILE A 76 -5.35 -13.86 11.10
CA ILE A 76 -6.01 -15.18 10.97
C ILE A 76 -5.21 -16.29 11.66
N LEU A 77 -3.97 -16.00 12.05
CA LEU A 77 -3.10 -16.95 12.73
C LEU A 77 -3.46 -17.01 14.21
N THR A 78 -3.81 -18.20 14.70
CA THR A 78 -4.06 -18.45 16.13
C THR A 78 -2.78 -18.34 16.95
N ASP A 79 -1.66 -18.77 16.38
CA ASP A 79 -0.33 -18.58 16.94
C ASP A 79 0.63 -18.11 15.84
N VAL A 80 1.14 -16.89 16.02
CA VAL A 80 2.11 -16.26 15.10
C VAL A 80 3.52 -16.83 15.26
N SER A 81 3.84 -17.50 16.37
CA SER A 81 5.17 -18.11 16.58
C SER A 81 5.47 -19.28 15.64
N VAL A 82 4.43 -19.82 15.00
CA VAL A 82 4.51 -20.91 14.02
C VAL A 82 5.13 -20.42 12.69
N LEU A 83 5.07 -19.10 12.42
CA LEU A 83 5.67 -18.51 11.23
C LEU A 83 7.20 -18.53 11.30
N SER A 84 7.84 -18.86 10.17
CA SER A 84 9.29 -18.73 10.06
C SER A 84 9.77 -17.31 10.37
N ARG A 85 10.97 -17.17 10.95
CA ARG A 85 11.56 -15.87 11.34
C ARG A 85 11.55 -14.83 10.21
N SER A 86 11.78 -15.25 8.97
CA SER A 86 11.75 -14.36 7.80
C SER A 86 10.35 -13.82 7.50
N LEU A 87 9.32 -14.61 7.72
CA LEU A 87 7.93 -14.22 7.51
C LEU A 87 7.39 -13.38 8.67
N LEU A 88 7.80 -13.67 9.90
CA LEU A 88 7.55 -12.80 11.05
C LEU A 88 8.12 -11.40 10.79
N PHE A 89 9.37 -11.32 10.32
CA PHE A 89 9.97 -10.06 9.93
C PHE A 89 9.18 -9.38 8.80
N TRP A 90 8.80 -10.11 7.75
CA TRP A 90 7.99 -9.57 6.65
C TRP A 90 6.66 -8.97 7.15
N ARG A 91 5.98 -9.67 8.07
CA ARG A 91 4.75 -9.21 8.70
C ARG A 91 4.94 -7.92 9.51
N SER A 92 5.98 -7.85 10.32
CA SER A 92 6.31 -6.63 11.07
C SER A 92 6.73 -5.49 10.14
N PHE A 93 7.40 -5.80 9.03
CA PHE A 93 7.81 -4.83 8.03
C PHE A 93 6.61 -4.21 7.30
N THR A 94 5.58 -4.99 6.95
CA THR A 94 4.37 -4.42 6.31
C THR A 94 3.62 -3.47 7.24
N HIS A 95 3.57 -3.77 8.55
CA HIS A 95 3.06 -2.85 9.57
C HIS A 95 3.86 -1.54 9.64
N LEU A 96 5.20 -1.63 9.57
CA LEU A 96 6.06 -0.45 9.59
C LEU A 96 5.83 0.43 8.36
N ILE A 97 5.76 -0.17 7.17
CA ILE A 97 5.47 0.54 5.91
C ILE A 97 4.09 1.18 5.95
N GLY A 98 3.07 0.46 6.44
CA GLY A 98 1.73 0.99 6.64
C GLY A 98 1.71 2.21 7.55
N GLY A 99 2.39 2.12 8.70
CA GLY A 99 2.48 3.21 9.68
C GLY A 99 3.16 4.46 9.10
N MET A 100 4.24 4.26 8.33
CA MET A 100 4.89 5.36 7.61
C MET A 100 3.94 6.02 6.59
N GLY A 101 3.13 5.23 5.89
CA GLY A 101 2.13 5.74 4.94
C GLY A 101 1.10 6.66 5.60
N VAL A 102 0.57 6.26 6.76
CA VAL A 102 -0.39 7.07 7.54
C VAL A 102 0.27 8.37 8.03
N LEU A 103 1.52 8.32 8.50
CA LEU A 103 2.25 9.51 8.94
C LEU A 103 2.46 10.51 7.80
N VAL A 104 2.90 10.05 6.63
CA VAL A 104 3.09 10.92 5.44
C VAL A 104 1.76 11.54 5.01
N PHE A 105 0.67 10.76 5.02
CA PHE A 105 -0.67 11.25 4.71
C PHE A 105 -1.13 12.33 5.71
N ALA A 106 -0.94 12.12 7.02
CA ALA A 106 -1.28 13.09 8.04
C ALA A 106 -0.49 14.41 7.87
N LEU A 107 0.81 14.33 7.59
CA LEU A 107 1.64 15.52 7.34
C LEU A 107 1.21 16.27 6.06
N ALA A 108 0.84 15.56 4.99
CA ALA A 108 0.38 16.16 3.75
C ALA A 108 -0.96 16.91 3.90
N ILE A 109 -1.87 16.41 4.75
CA ILE A 109 -3.12 17.12 5.08
C ILE A 109 -2.82 18.40 5.87
N MET A 110 -1.94 18.30 6.88
CA MET A 110 -1.58 19.43 7.73
C MET A 110 -0.94 20.58 6.95
N ASP A 111 -0.09 20.29 5.96
CA ASP A 111 0.53 21.32 5.12
C ASP A 111 -0.49 22.06 4.23
N ASN A 112 -1.48 21.34 3.67
CA ASN A 112 -2.56 21.97 2.92
C ASN A 112 -3.44 22.88 3.79
N ALA A 113 -3.70 22.51 5.04
CA ALA A 113 -4.45 23.35 5.98
C ALA A 113 -3.74 24.69 6.25
N LYS A 114 -2.40 24.69 6.31
CA LYS A 114 -1.58 25.89 6.50
C LYS A 114 -1.73 26.89 5.35
N ASN A 115 -1.88 26.40 4.12
CA ASN A 115 -2.09 27.25 2.94
C ASN A 115 -3.50 27.87 2.91
N SER A 116 -4.51 27.19 3.44
CA SER A 116 -5.89 27.71 3.51
C SER A 116 -6.01 28.96 4.39
N HIS A 117 -5.23 29.07 5.47
CA HIS A 117 -5.22 30.27 6.33
C HIS A 117 -4.71 31.52 5.60
N LEU A 118 -3.80 31.37 4.63
CA LEU A 118 -3.32 32.48 3.80
C LEU A 118 -4.38 32.96 2.81
N GLU A 119 -5.25 32.08 2.33
CA GLU A 119 -6.37 32.43 1.45
C GLU A 119 -7.48 33.18 2.21
N VAL A 120 -7.80 32.74 3.44
CA VAL A 120 -8.76 33.46 4.31
C VAL A 120 -8.20 34.82 4.73
N MET A 121 -6.92 34.91 5.12
CA MET A 121 -6.28 36.20 5.40
C MET A 121 -6.35 37.14 4.19
N LYS A 122 -6.04 36.67 2.98
CA LYS A 122 -6.18 37.49 1.77
C LYS A 122 -7.61 37.92 1.48
N ALA A 123 -8.61 37.13 1.89
CA ALA A 123 -10.02 37.51 1.78
C ALA A 123 -10.46 38.52 2.86
N GLU A 124 -9.78 38.55 4.01
CA GLU A 124 -10.06 39.47 5.12
C GLU A 124 -9.31 40.81 5.04
N VAL A 125 -8.14 40.89 4.40
CA VAL A 125 -7.46 42.18 4.21
C VAL A 125 -8.12 42.92 3.04
N PRO A 126 -8.88 44.00 3.29
CA PRO A 126 -9.40 44.83 2.22
C PRO A 126 -8.24 45.67 1.69
N GLY A 127 -8.04 45.63 0.37
CA GLY A 127 -7.43 46.78 -0.30
C GLY A 127 -8.31 48.01 -0.11
#